data_AF-A0A7V9ALC7-F1
#
_entry.id   AF-A0A7V9ALC7-F1
#
_cell.length_a   1.000
_cell.length_b   1.000
_cell.length_c   1.000
_cell.angle_alpha   90.00
_cell.angle_beta   90.00
_cell.angle_gamma   90.00
#
_symmetry.space_group_name_H-M   'P 1'
#
loop_
_entity.id
_entity.type
_entity.pdbx_description
1 polymer ?
#
loop_
_entity_poly.entity_id
_entity_poly.type
_entity_poly.pdbx_seq_one_letter_code
_entity_poly.pdbx_strand_id
1 'polypeptide(L)' 'MRSSTDLIVSPQAEDDVGDIYGYTRKTWGAAQADAYVQVVDAALRRIQAFPTSAR' A
#
# COMPACT_ATOMS: atom_id res chain seq x y z
N MET A 1 -19.52 -2.31 19.03
CA MET A 1 -19.46 -2.63 17.58
C MET A 1 -18.36 -1.75 16.99
N ARG A 2 -17.16 -2.29 16.70
CA ARG A 2 -16.13 -1.49 16.03
C ARG A 2 -16.55 -1.36 14.56
N SER A 3 -16.82 -0.13 14.12
CA SER A 3 -17.07 0.15 12.71
C SER A 3 -15.79 -0.18 11.95
N SER A 4 -15.81 -1.26 11.16
CA SER A 4 -14.79 -1.53 10.16
C SER A 4 -14.96 -0.46 9.07
N THR A 5 -14.12 0.57 9.10
CA THR A 5 -14.08 1.56 8.04
C THR A 5 -13.57 0.89 6.78
N ASP A 6 -14.36 0.95 5.71
CA ASP A 6 -13.90 0.49 4.40
C ASP A 6 -12.79 1.42 3.91
N LEU A 7 -11.66 0.83 3.54
CA LEU A 7 -10.55 1.57 2.96
C LEU A 7 -10.85 1.80 1.47
N ILE A 8 -11.00 3.06 1.10
CA ILE A 8 -11.22 3.47 -0.30
C ILE A 8 -9.89 3.97 -0.86
N VAL A 9 -9.46 3.38 -1.97
CA VAL A 9 -8.27 3.80 -2.72
C VAL A 9 -8.74 4.71 -3.86
N SER A 10 -8.08 5.85 -4.06
CA SER A 10 -8.35 6.72 -5.21
C SER A 10 -7.69 6.16 -6.46
N PRO A 11 -8.20 6.44 -7.68
CA PRO A 11 -7.54 6.03 -8.91
C PRO A 11 -6.07 6.48 -8.98
N GLN A 12 -5.78 7.70 -8.52
CA GLN A 12 -4.41 8.21 -8.45
C GLN A 12 -3.51 7.36 -7.54
N ALA A 13 -4.02 6.88 -6.41
CA ALA A 13 -3.23 6.04 -5.51
C ALA A 13 -2.95 4.64 -6.12
N GLU A 14 -3.83 4.12 -6.98
CA GLU A 14 -3.56 2.91 -7.75
C GLU A 14 -2.44 3.14 -8.77
N ASP A 15 -2.49 4.26 -9.49
CA ASP A 15 -1.45 4.67 -10.44
C ASP A 15 -0.09 4.85 -9.73
N ASP A 16 -0.07 5.52 -8.57
CA ASP A 16 1.13 5.74 -7.76
C ASP A 16 1.78 4.40 -7.35
N VAL A 17 0.98 3.40 -6.96
CA VAL A 17 1.49 2.06 -6.64
C VAL A 17 2.10 1.39 -7.87
N GLY A 18 1.47 1.54 -9.04
CA GLY A 18 1.98 1.05 -10.31
C GLY A 18 3.34 1.66 -10.68
N ASP A 19 3.47 2.97 -10.55
CA ASP A 19 4.70 3.71 -10.82
C ASP A 19 5.83 3.30 -9.88
N ILE A 20 5.54 3.19 -8.57
CA ILE A 20 6.51 2.74 -7.58
C ILE A 20 6.94 1.30 -7.86
N TYR A 21 6.01 0.41 -8.21
CA TYR A 21 6.34 -0.97 -8.58
C TYR A 21 7.25 -1.03 -9.81
N GLY A 22 6.90 -0.29 -10.87
CA GLY A 22 7.68 -0.21 -12.10
C GLY A 22 9.10 0.30 -11.85
N TYR A 23 9.23 1.37 -11.06
CA TYR A 23 10.53 1.90 -10.65
C TYR A 23 11.33 0.90 -9.81
N THR A 24 10.71 0.31 -8.79
CA THR A 24 11.38 -0.63 -7.86
C THR A 24 11.87 -1.85 -8.61
N ARG A 25 11.05 -2.40 -9.52
CA ARG A 25 11.41 -3.53 -10.37
C ARG A 25 12.58 -3.19 -11.29
N LYS A 26 12.59 -2.00 -11.90
CA LYS A 26 13.68 -1.55 -12.78
C LYS A 26 14.99 -1.33 -12.03
N THR A 27 14.91 -0.78 -10.82
CA THR A 27 16.09 -0.39 -10.02
C THR A 27 16.68 -1.56 -9.24
N TRP A 28 15.85 -2.41 -8.65
CA TRP A 28 16.28 -3.45 -7.70
C TRP A 28 15.77 -4.86 -8.02
N GLY A 29 15.03 -5.04 -9.12
CA GLY A 29 14.53 -6.33 -9.56
C GLY A 29 13.15 -6.69 -8.99
N ALA A 30 12.56 -7.75 -9.55
CA ALA A 30 11.18 -8.14 -9.27
C ALA A 30 10.96 -8.52 -7.79
N ALA A 31 11.89 -9.25 -7.18
CA ALA A 31 11.76 -9.67 -5.78
C ALA A 31 11.62 -8.48 -4.81
N GLN A 32 12.36 -7.39 -5.06
CA GLN A 32 12.25 -6.18 -4.24
C GLN A 32 10.93 -5.44 -4.48
N ALA A 33 10.44 -5.42 -5.73
CA ALA A 33 9.15 -4.83 -6.07
C ALA A 33 7.97 -5.57 -5.41
N ASP A 34 8.01 -6.89 -5.44
CA ASP A 34 6.99 -7.73 -4.80
C ASP A 34 7.01 -7.55 -3.27
N ALA A 35 8.21 -7.50 -2.66
CA ALA A 35 8.36 -7.23 -1.24
C ALA A 35 7.83 -5.84 -0.84
N TYR A 36 8.06 -4.82 -1.69
CA TYR A 36 7.57 -3.47 -1.43
C TYR A 36 6.04 -3.40 -1.42
N VAL A 37 5.38 -4.07 -2.36
CA VAL A 37 3.91 -4.15 -2.41
C VAL A 37 3.34 -4.81 -1.14
N GLN A 38 4.00 -5.85 -0.62
CA GLN A 38 3.59 -6.49 0.63
C GLN A 38 3.67 -5.55 1.83
N VAL A 39 4.69 -4.68 1.88
CA VAL A 39 4.83 -3.67 2.94
C VAL A 39 3.70 -2.63 2.86
N VAL A 40 3.35 -2.17 1.66
CA VAL A 40 2.24 -1.23 1.46
C VAL A 40 0.90 -1.85 1.87
N ASP A 41 0.60 -3.09 1.46
CA ASP A 41 -0.62 -3.80 1.87
C ASP A 41 -0.71 -3.95 3.40
N ALA A 42 0.39 -4.32 4.07
CA ALA A 42 0.43 -4.41 5.52
C ALA A 42 0.16 -3.05 6.21
N ALA A 43 0.69 -1.96 5.65
CA ALA A 43 0.44 -0.62 6.14
C ALA A 43 -1.03 -0.20 5.98
N LEU A 44 -1.64 -0.47 4.81
CA LEU A 44 -3.05 -0.17 4.55
C LEU A 44 -3.97 -0.95 5.50
N ARG A 45 -3.72 -2.24 5.72
CA ARG A 45 -4.46 -3.04 6.71
C ARG A 45 -4.33 -2.48 8.12
N ARG A 46 -3.16 -1.95 8.48
CA ARG A 46 -2.94 -1.30 9.79
C ARG A 46 -3.73 0.01 9.90
N ILE A 47 -3.75 0.83 8.86
CA ILE A 47 -4.56 2.07 8.81
C ILE A 47 -6.04 1.72 8.94
N GLN A 48 -6.51 0.69 8.21
CA GLN A 48 -7.89 0.23 8.30
C GLN A 48 -8.27 -0.24 9.71
N ALA A 49 -7.39 -0.99 10.37
CA ALA A 49 -7.60 -1.47 11.73
C ALA A 49 -7.50 -0.35 12.79
N PHE A 50 -6.73 0.71 12.50
CA PHE A 50 -6.42 1.80 13.42
C PHE A 50 -6.34 3.17 12.70
N PRO A 51 -7.49 3.75 12.28
CA PRO A 51 -7.53 4.90 11.38
C PRO A 51 -6.92 6.20 11.95
N THR A 52 -6.79 6.30 13.27
CA THR A 52 -6.13 7.44 13.95
C THR A 52 -4.65 7.21 14.25
N SER A 53 -4.08 6.06 13.86
CA SER A 53 -2.71 5.65 14.21
C SER A 53 -1.67 5.99 13.14
N ALA A 54 -1.98 6.86 12.18
CA ALA A 54 -0.98 7.39 11.26
C ALA A 54 0.11 8.11 12.07
N ARG A 55 1.27 7.47 12.15
CA ARG A 55 2.51 8.00 12.73
C ARG A 55 3.65 7.64 11.81
#